data_AF-A0A2D1UBD4-F1
#
_entry.id   AF-A0A2D1UBD4-F1
#
_cell.length_a   1.000
_cell.length_b   1.000
_cell.length_c   1.000
_cell.angle_alpha   90.00
_cell.angle_beta   90.00
_cell.angle_gamma   90.00
#
_symmetry.space_group_name_H-M   'P 1'
#
loop_
_entity.id
_entity.type
_entity.pdbx_description
1 polymer ?
#
loop_
_entity_poly.entity_id
_entity_poly.type
_entity_poly.pdbx_seq_one_letter_code
_entity_poly.pdbx_strand_id
1 'polypeptide(L)'
;MQLLSIAIPLLTLDNLLQLNIFTTEWASTTPFKQIAMYETTLNPDFNKLKDYSPNITDADITKVQEAGGVPVNLEYMREARYLTVSEGLKTVVETYGIADHYEELLYLILQKNEQIRVRYDAYWQNYNDDLTSREVAKFLLAYKESKPNQHFQLVAKPLTGSVAIKDTAIAKWMCELIYKAIEARDFPLDVFGEKLFYDLFGDNFASGNPISLDRLKATAQLSPRKPTVRVKRLLVEFCLYIQVYLIKHTNLTTPSDVLLTDAQVNFFFDVLELLGYLDRDDIESEPKDYIHTMIRNHIK
;
A
#
# COMPACT_ATOMS: atom_id res chain seq x y z
N MET A 1 -5.19 -12.90 -28.43
CA MET A 1 -4.71 -11.89 -27.47
C MET A 1 -5.94 -11.20 -26.90
N GLN A 2 -6.55 -11.81 -25.88
CA GLN A 2 -7.79 -11.35 -25.26
C GLN A 2 -7.44 -10.56 -23.99
N LEU A 3 -7.91 -9.31 -23.92
CA LEU A 3 -7.82 -8.46 -22.74
C LEU A 3 -8.87 -8.94 -21.72
N LEU A 4 -8.40 -9.41 -20.56
CA LEU A 4 -9.23 -9.65 -19.39
C LEU A 4 -9.61 -8.29 -18.77
N SER A 5 -10.87 -7.93 -18.94
CA SER A 5 -11.56 -6.85 -18.24
C SER A 5 -11.69 -7.24 -16.76
N ILE A 6 -11.00 -6.53 -15.87
CA ILE A 6 -11.25 -6.62 -14.42
C ILE A 6 -12.36 -5.61 -14.13
N ALA A 7 -13.58 -6.13 -13.94
CA ALA A 7 -14.70 -5.39 -13.42
C ALA A 7 -14.43 -5.01 -11.96
N ILE A 8 -14.37 -3.70 -11.68
CA ILE A 8 -14.43 -3.16 -10.32
C ILE A 8 -15.92 -3.07 -9.97
N PRO A 9 -16.40 -3.64 -8.85
CA PRO A 9 -17.81 -3.61 -8.54
C PRO A 9 -18.28 -2.20 -8.22
N LEU A 10 -19.46 -1.85 -8.74
CA LEU A 10 -20.21 -0.65 -8.44
C LEU A 10 -20.46 -0.51 -6.94
N LEU A 11 -20.06 0.62 -6.36
CA LEU A 11 -20.54 1.06 -5.05
C LEU A 11 -21.82 1.87 -5.26
N THR A 12 -22.96 1.32 -4.83
CA THR A 12 -24.23 2.04 -4.70
C THR A 12 -24.34 2.61 -3.28
N LEU A 13 -25.18 3.63 -3.07
CA LEU A 13 -25.44 4.24 -1.76
C LEU A 13 -25.94 3.21 -0.71
N ASP A 14 -26.60 2.14 -1.17
CA ASP A 14 -27.01 1.01 -0.33
C ASP A 14 -25.81 0.21 0.22
N ASN A 15 -24.70 0.12 -0.51
CA ASN A 15 -23.47 -0.53 -0.02
C ASN A 15 -22.76 0.31 1.05
N LEU A 16 -22.92 1.63 1.03
CA LEU A 16 -22.36 2.52 2.06
C LEU A 16 -23.13 2.45 3.39
N LEU A 17 -24.43 2.14 3.34
CA LEU A 17 -25.26 1.95 4.54
C LEU A 17 -25.23 0.52 5.08
N GLN A 18 -25.00 -0.50 4.24
CA GLN A 18 -24.91 -1.91 4.68
C GLN A 18 -23.56 -2.31 5.27
N LEU A 19 -22.50 -1.53 5.08
CA LEU A 19 -21.20 -1.75 5.72
C LEU A 19 -21.21 -1.61 7.25
N ASN A 20 -22.34 -1.19 7.84
CA ASN A 20 -22.52 -1.02 9.29
C ASN A 20 -23.34 -2.11 10.00
N ILE A 21 -23.71 -3.24 9.37
CA ILE A 21 -24.60 -4.24 10.00
C ILE A 21 -24.03 -5.67 10.13
N PHE A 22 -22.90 -6.02 9.51
CA PHE A 22 -22.27 -7.35 9.72
C PHE A 22 -21.06 -7.29 10.66
N THR A 23 -21.32 -7.16 11.96
CA THR A 23 -20.40 -7.65 13.00
C THR A 23 -20.98 -8.92 13.62
N THR A 24 -20.76 -10.06 12.97
CA THR A 24 -20.96 -11.37 13.61
C THR A 24 -19.91 -12.37 13.11
N GLU A 25 -18.97 -12.63 14.01
CA GLU A 25 -18.25 -13.89 14.24
C GLU A 25 -17.58 -14.59 13.05
N TRP A 26 -16.37 -14.15 12.71
CA TRP A 26 -15.27 -15.07 12.41
C TRP A 26 -14.05 -14.62 13.21
N ALA A 27 -13.87 -15.23 14.38
CA ALA A 27 -12.70 -15.02 15.22
C ALA A 27 -11.46 -15.62 14.53
N SER A 28 -10.69 -14.79 13.83
CA SER A 28 -9.29 -15.07 13.58
C SER A 28 -8.49 -14.57 14.78
N THR A 29 -7.74 -15.47 15.42
CA THR A 29 -6.96 -15.21 16.64
C THR A 29 -5.63 -14.53 16.35
N THR A 30 -5.57 -13.66 15.34
CA THR A 30 -4.44 -12.74 15.18
C THR A 30 -4.82 -11.48 15.95
N PRO A 31 -4.02 -10.98 16.90
CA PRO A 31 -4.30 -9.70 17.52
C PRO A 31 -4.15 -8.64 16.44
N PHE A 32 -5.26 -8.30 15.77
CA PHE A 32 -5.40 -7.04 15.07
C PHE A 32 -5.13 -5.99 16.13
N LYS A 33 -3.91 -5.43 16.09
CA LYS A 33 -3.58 -4.20 16.78
C LYS A 33 -4.69 -3.24 16.39
N GLN A 34 -5.60 -2.95 17.33
CA GLN A 34 -6.73 -2.07 17.09
C GLN A 34 -6.14 -0.74 16.62
N ILE A 35 -6.09 -0.56 15.31
CA ILE A 35 -5.62 0.68 14.72
C ILE A 35 -6.74 1.65 15.10
N ALA A 36 -6.43 2.59 15.97
CA ALA A 36 -7.41 3.57 16.42
C ALA A 36 -7.88 4.35 15.20
N MET A 37 -9.03 3.95 14.67
CA MET A 37 -9.73 4.60 13.58
C MET A 37 -10.21 5.95 14.09
N TYR A 38 -9.91 7.02 13.36
CA TYR A 38 -10.47 8.33 13.62
C TYR A 38 -11.59 8.60 12.61
N GLU A 39 -12.74 9.04 13.11
CA GLU A 39 -13.89 9.41 12.30
C GLU A 39 -14.12 10.91 12.46
N THR A 40 -14.39 11.58 11.33
CA THR A 40 -14.75 12.99 11.29
C THR A 40 -15.83 13.22 10.24
N THR A 41 -16.46 14.38 10.26
CA THR A 41 -17.40 14.80 9.21
C THR A 41 -16.82 16.00 8.47
N LEU A 42 -16.83 15.97 7.14
CA LEU A 42 -16.41 17.08 6.28
C LEU A 42 -17.59 17.55 5.43
N ASN A 43 -17.61 18.83 5.05
CA ASN A 43 -18.69 19.40 4.25
C ASN A 43 -18.18 20.04 2.95
N PRO A 44 -17.60 19.24 2.03
CA PRO A 44 -17.12 19.77 0.76
C PRO A 44 -18.29 20.09 -0.19
N ASP A 45 -18.11 21.06 -1.10
CA ASP A 45 -19.05 21.24 -2.20
C ASP A 45 -18.90 20.11 -3.24
N PHE A 46 -19.75 19.10 -3.11
CA PHE A 46 -19.76 17.95 -4.02
C PHE A 46 -20.05 18.31 -5.48
N ASN A 47 -20.62 19.49 -5.77
CA ASN A 47 -20.74 19.94 -7.16
C ASN A 47 -19.37 20.16 -7.81
N LYS A 48 -18.37 20.61 -7.03
CA LYS A 48 -16.98 20.73 -7.48
C LYS A 48 -16.24 19.38 -7.50
N LEU A 49 -16.82 18.34 -6.91
CA LEU A 49 -16.19 17.02 -6.80
C LEU A 49 -16.78 15.96 -7.75
N LYS A 50 -17.68 16.34 -8.66
CA LYS A 50 -18.35 15.41 -9.60
C LYS A 50 -17.37 14.56 -10.42
N ASP A 51 -16.23 15.12 -10.82
CA ASP A 51 -15.20 14.40 -11.57
C ASP A 51 -14.54 13.26 -10.77
N TYR A 52 -14.58 13.33 -9.44
CA TYR A 52 -14.01 12.34 -8.55
C TYR A 52 -15.02 11.27 -8.14
N SER A 53 -16.31 11.52 -8.38
CA SER A 53 -17.43 10.64 -8.04
C SER A 53 -18.39 10.54 -9.24
N PRO A 54 -18.03 9.81 -10.31
CA PRO A 54 -18.76 9.83 -11.57
C PRO A 54 -20.22 9.32 -11.48
N ASN A 55 -20.57 8.65 -10.38
CA ASN A 55 -21.91 8.12 -10.15
C ASN A 55 -22.74 8.96 -9.14
N ILE A 56 -22.22 10.09 -8.64
CA ILE A 56 -22.95 10.92 -7.70
C ILE A 56 -24.08 11.67 -8.42
N THR A 57 -25.31 11.50 -7.95
CA THR A 57 -26.47 12.23 -8.48
C THR A 57 -26.69 13.53 -7.72
N ASP A 58 -27.39 14.50 -8.31
CA ASP A 58 -27.76 15.73 -7.61
C ASP A 58 -28.61 15.44 -6.36
N ALA A 59 -29.42 14.37 -6.38
CA ALA A 59 -30.18 13.92 -5.21
C ALA A 59 -29.26 13.41 -4.08
N ASP A 60 -28.14 12.76 -4.40
CA ASP A 60 -27.15 12.34 -3.40
C ASP A 60 -26.44 13.56 -2.80
N ILE A 61 -26.10 14.55 -3.63
CA ILE A 61 -25.49 15.80 -3.17
C ILE A 61 -26.42 16.52 -2.17
N THR A 62 -27.71 16.66 -2.51
CA THR A 62 -28.69 17.28 -1.61
C THR A 62 -28.78 16.54 -0.28
N LYS A 63 -28.82 15.21 -0.29
CA LYS A 63 -28.86 14.40 0.95
C LYS A 63 -27.63 14.61 1.82
N VAL A 64 -26.44 14.69 1.24
CA VAL A 64 -25.20 14.92 1.99
C VAL A 64 -25.18 16.32 2.60
N GLN A 65 -25.66 17.32 1.86
CA GLN A 65 -25.80 18.69 2.37
C GLN A 65 -26.83 18.78 3.52
N GLU A 66 -27.96 18.08 3.40
CA GLU A 66 -28.97 17.97 4.47
C GLU A 66 -28.44 17.25 5.72
N ALA A 67 -27.54 16.27 5.53
CA ALA A 67 -26.89 15.55 6.62
C ALA A 67 -25.78 16.37 7.33
N GLY A 68 -25.44 17.55 6.83
CA GLY A 68 -24.38 18.40 7.39
C GLY A 68 -22.97 17.95 7.02
N GLY A 69 -22.82 17.10 6.00
CA GLY A 69 -21.53 16.63 5.49
C GLY A 69 -21.46 15.11 5.30
N VAL A 70 -20.26 14.63 4.99
CA VAL A 70 -19.94 13.22 4.76
C VAL A 70 -19.03 12.69 5.88
N PRO A 71 -19.29 11.48 6.42
CA PRO A 71 -18.35 10.83 7.32
C PRO A 71 -17.07 10.45 6.56
N VAL A 72 -15.92 10.74 7.17
CA VAL A 72 -14.60 10.38 6.69
C VAL A 72 -13.94 9.51 7.76
N ASN A 73 -13.76 8.24 7.41
CA ASN A 73 -13.08 7.27 8.25
C ASN A 73 -11.60 7.22 7.87
N LEU A 74 -10.73 7.55 8.83
CA LEU A 74 -9.29 7.54 8.66
C LEU A 74 -8.72 6.36 9.46
N GLU A 75 -8.39 5.28 8.76
CA GLU A 75 -7.80 4.09 9.38
C GLU A 75 -6.33 4.33 9.72
N TYR A 76 -5.62 5.12 8.90
CA TYR A 76 -4.17 5.33 9.06
C TYR A 76 -3.81 6.64 9.75
N MET A 77 -4.79 7.41 10.22
CA MET A 77 -4.58 8.71 10.84
C MET A 77 -5.32 8.82 12.17
N ARG A 78 -4.58 9.16 13.24
CA ARG A 78 -5.16 9.47 14.55
C ARG A 78 -5.65 10.92 14.58
N GLU A 79 -6.59 11.21 15.49
CA GLU A 79 -7.13 12.55 15.74
C GLU A 79 -6.05 13.65 15.79
N ALA A 80 -5.01 13.49 16.61
CA ALA A 80 -3.96 14.50 16.74
C ALA A 80 -3.23 14.79 15.41
N ARG A 81 -3.02 13.75 14.60
CA ARG A 81 -2.41 13.90 13.26
C ARG A 81 -3.40 14.55 12.29
N TYR A 82 -4.68 14.17 12.35
CA TYR A 82 -5.74 14.82 11.59
C TYR A 82 -5.82 16.31 11.90
N LEU A 83 -5.86 16.71 13.17
CA LEU A 83 -5.91 18.12 13.56
C LEU A 83 -4.69 18.90 13.05
N THR A 84 -3.50 18.29 13.12
CA THR A 84 -2.27 18.89 12.57
C THR A 84 -2.38 19.11 11.05
N VAL A 85 -2.85 18.11 10.31
CA VAL A 85 -3.04 18.21 8.85
C VAL A 85 -4.15 19.19 8.50
N SER A 86 -5.25 19.16 9.24
CA SER A 86 -6.41 20.02 9.06
C SER A 86 -6.05 21.50 9.25
N GLU A 87 -5.37 21.86 10.34
CA GLU A 87 -4.95 23.24 10.60
C GLU A 87 -3.77 23.68 9.71
N GLY A 88 -2.82 22.78 9.46
CA GLY A 88 -1.73 23.06 8.53
C GLY A 88 -2.23 23.33 7.12
N LEU A 89 -3.25 22.59 6.66
CA LEU A 89 -3.82 22.79 5.34
C LEU A 89 -4.50 24.15 5.22
N LYS A 90 -5.16 24.68 6.27
CA LYS A 90 -5.71 26.05 6.25
C LYS A 90 -4.63 27.06 5.93
N THR A 91 -3.48 26.95 6.60
CA THR A 91 -2.32 27.82 6.36
C THR A 91 -1.81 27.70 4.92
N VAL A 92 -1.73 26.48 4.39
CA VAL A 92 -1.32 26.24 3.01
C VAL A 92 -2.30 26.90 2.04
N VAL A 93 -3.61 26.61 2.13
CA VAL A 93 -4.58 27.16 1.16
C VAL A 93 -4.67 28.69 1.24
N GLU A 94 -4.48 29.29 2.41
CA GLU A 94 -4.35 30.75 2.58
C GLU A 94 -3.11 31.29 1.87
N THR A 95 -1.96 30.65 2.04
CA THR A 95 -0.68 31.05 1.41
C THR A 95 -0.79 31.10 -0.11
N TYR A 96 -1.53 30.17 -0.72
CA TYR A 96 -1.72 30.11 -2.16
C TYR A 96 -3.00 30.84 -2.65
N GLY A 97 -3.73 31.52 -1.76
CA GLY A 97 -4.90 32.32 -2.12
C GLY A 97 -6.12 31.50 -2.59
N ILE A 98 -6.29 30.29 -2.06
CA ILE A 98 -7.34 29.33 -2.41
C ILE A 98 -8.12 28.84 -1.18
N ALA A 99 -8.23 29.68 -0.15
CA ALA A 99 -8.87 29.34 1.13
C ALA A 99 -10.32 28.86 0.98
N ASP A 100 -11.07 29.39 0.00
CA ASP A 100 -12.46 29.00 -0.31
C ASP A 100 -12.62 27.55 -0.79
N HIS A 101 -11.52 26.83 -1.00
CA HIS A 101 -11.47 25.45 -1.46
C HIS A 101 -10.98 24.47 -0.39
N TYR A 102 -10.88 24.93 0.87
CA TYR A 102 -10.32 24.18 1.97
C TYR A 102 -11.00 22.82 2.18
N GLU A 103 -12.34 22.78 2.30
CA GLU A 103 -13.09 21.55 2.61
C GLU A 103 -12.94 20.50 1.50
N GLU A 104 -13.04 20.93 0.23
CA GLU A 104 -12.86 20.06 -0.92
C GLU A 104 -11.45 19.49 -0.99
N LEU A 105 -10.43 20.33 -0.79
CA LEU A 105 -9.04 19.90 -0.81
C LEU A 105 -8.74 18.98 0.37
N LEU A 106 -9.22 19.29 1.58
CA LEU A 106 -9.05 18.43 2.75
C LEU A 106 -9.65 17.05 2.49
N TYR A 107 -10.88 16.99 1.98
CA TYR A 107 -11.55 15.75 1.64
C TYR A 107 -10.75 14.93 0.60
N LEU A 108 -10.36 15.55 -0.52
CA LEU A 108 -9.60 14.89 -1.58
C LEU A 108 -8.23 14.39 -1.09
N ILE A 109 -7.53 15.20 -0.30
CA ILE A 109 -6.21 14.89 0.25
C ILE A 109 -6.31 13.69 1.21
N LEU A 110 -7.28 13.70 2.13
CA LEU A 110 -7.45 12.62 3.10
C LEU A 110 -7.83 11.31 2.43
N GLN A 111 -8.79 11.33 1.50
CA GLN A 111 -9.18 10.13 0.74
C GLN A 111 -8.01 9.55 -0.03
N LYS A 112 -7.23 10.41 -0.72
CA LYS A 112 -6.09 9.95 -1.49
C LYS A 112 -4.97 9.43 -0.59
N ASN A 113 -4.76 10.07 0.56
CA ASN A 113 -3.78 9.63 1.55
C ASN A 113 -4.09 8.23 2.08
N GLU A 114 -5.33 7.94 2.44
CA GLU A 114 -5.76 6.59 2.87
C GLU A 114 -5.46 5.55 1.78
N GLN A 115 -5.78 5.86 0.51
CA GLN A 115 -5.45 4.97 -0.62
C GLN A 115 -3.93 4.73 -0.76
N ILE A 116 -3.11 5.75 -0.54
CA ILE A 116 -1.64 5.61 -0.56
C ILE A 116 -1.18 4.68 0.55
N ARG A 117 -1.71 4.84 1.77
CA ARG A 117 -1.36 4.03 2.93
C ARG A 117 -1.70 2.55 2.72
N VAL A 118 -2.92 2.26 2.24
CA VAL A 118 -3.34 0.89 1.89
C VAL A 118 -2.39 0.26 0.86
N ARG A 119 -2.06 0.99 -0.22
CA ARG A 119 -1.16 0.50 -1.26
C ARG A 119 0.27 0.32 -0.75
N TYR A 120 0.73 1.21 0.12
CA TYR A 120 2.05 1.13 0.72
C TYR A 120 2.20 -0.12 1.59
N ASP A 121 1.22 -0.38 2.45
CA ASP A 121 1.20 -1.56 3.31
C ASP A 121 1.13 -2.85 2.48
N ALA A 122 0.32 -2.86 1.41
CA ALA A 122 0.29 -3.96 0.46
C ALA A 122 1.65 -4.17 -0.24
N TYR A 123 2.38 -3.12 -0.59
CA TYR A 123 3.74 -3.27 -1.12
C TYR A 123 4.72 -3.81 -0.09
N TRP A 124 4.60 -3.39 1.16
CA TRP A 124 5.46 -3.85 2.26
C TRP A 124 5.20 -5.33 2.58
N GLN A 125 3.94 -5.74 2.61
CA GLN A 125 3.55 -7.14 2.77
C GLN A 125 4.13 -7.99 1.64
N ASN A 126 3.90 -7.60 0.38
CA ASN A 126 4.45 -8.33 -0.76
C ASN A 126 5.98 -8.45 -0.72
N TYR A 127 6.67 -7.40 -0.27
CA TYR A 127 8.13 -7.43 -0.11
C TYR A 127 8.57 -8.43 0.97
N ASN A 128 7.88 -8.48 2.11
CA ASN A 128 8.17 -9.43 3.18
C ASN A 128 7.85 -10.87 2.76
N ASP A 129 6.75 -11.07 2.05
CA ASP A 129 6.35 -12.36 1.49
C ASP A 129 7.41 -12.85 0.48
N ASP A 130 7.86 -11.98 -0.43
CA ASP A 130 8.93 -12.29 -1.38
C ASP A 130 10.25 -12.69 -0.70
N LEU A 131 10.61 -12.01 0.41
CA LEU A 131 11.78 -12.36 1.21
C LEU A 131 11.64 -13.76 1.81
N THR A 132 10.47 -14.03 2.41
CA THR A 132 10.15 -15.32 3.02
C THR A 132 10.15 -16.44 1.99
N SER A 133 9.46 -16.26 0.87
CA SER A 133 9.46 -17.20 -0.27
C SER A 133 10.86 -17.54 -0.74
N ARG A 134 11.72 -16.53 -0.87
CA ARG A 134 13.11 -16.72 -1.28
C ARG A 134 13.91 -17.52 -0.26
N GLU A 135 13.77 -17.24 1.03
CA GLU A 135 14.49 -17.94 2.09
C GLU A 135 14.06 -19.41 2.17
N VAL A 136 12.76 -19.66 2.14
CA VAL A 136 12.20 -21.01 2.10
C VAL A 136 12.65 -21.76 0.85
N ALA A 137 12.58 -21.15 -0.32
CA ALA A 137 13.02 -21.79 -1.57
C ALA A 137 14.52 -22.12 -1.57
N LYS A 138 15.38 -21.24 -1.03
CA LYS A 138 16.82 -21.52 -0.86
C LYS A 138 17.07 -22.72 0.05
N PHE A 139 16.34 -22.80 1.16
CA PHE A 139 16.43 -23.93 2.07
C PHE A 139 16.01 -25.24 1.38
N LEU A 140 14.85 -25.26 0.74
CA LEU A 140 14.33 -26.44 0.04
C LEU A 140 15.23 -26.87 -1.11
N LEU A 141 15.78 -25.91 -1.87
CA LEU A 141 16.72 -26.17 -2.94
C LEU A 141 18.02 -26.78 -2.41
N ALA A 142 18.59 -26.22 -1.33
CA ALA A 142 19.80 -26.74 -0.71
C ALA A 142 19.62 -28.17 -0.18
N TYR A 143 18.44 -28.50 0.37
CA TYR A 143 18.10 -29.86 0.75
C TYR A 143 18.00 -30.79 -0.46
N LYS A 144 17.23 -30.39 -1.49
CA LYS A 144 16.95 -31.20 -2.69
C LYS A 144 18.19 -31.46 -3.55
N GLU A 145 19.14 -30.52 -3.57
CA GLU A 145 20.41 -30.67 -4.29
C GLU A 145 21.52 -31.32 -3.45
N SER A 146 21.27 -31.59 -2.15
CA SER A 146 22.27 -32.19 -1.28
C SER A 146 22.59 -33.64 -1.67
N LYS A 147 23.88 -33.98 -1.74
CA LYS A 147 24.31 -35.35 -2.03
C LYS A 147 24.22 -36.23 -0.77
N PRO A 148 23.98 -37.56 -0.89
CA PRO A 148 23.91 -38.47 0.26
C PRO A 148 25.10 -38.38 1.22
N ASN A 149 26.32 -38.22 0.69
CA ASN A 149 27.56 -38.18 1.48
C ASN A 149 28.08 -36.76 1.77
N GLN A 150 27.31 -35.72 1.44
CA GLN A 150 27.70 -34.34 1.72
C GLN A 150 27.47 -34.03 3.20
N HIS A 151 28.47 -33.39 3.83
CA HIS A 151 28.31 -32.86 5.18
C HIS A 151 27.18 -31.82 5.18
N PHE A 152 26.18 -32.06 6.00
CA PHE A 152 24.98 -31.24 6.09
C PHE A 152 24.79 -30.84 7.55
N GLN A 153 24.58 -29.55 7.80
CA GLN A 153 24.41 -29.02 9.16
C GLN A 153 23.21 -28.09 9.19
N LEU A 154 22.46 -28.13 10.30
CA LEU A 154 21.40 -27.17 10.58
C LEU A 154 21.90 -26.20 11.64
N VAL A 155 21.86 -24.90 11.35
CA VAL A 155 22.34 -23.85 12.27
C VAL A 155 21.20 -22.88 12.56
N ALA A 156 20.82 -22.78 13.83
CA ALA A 156 19.90 -21.77 14.33
C ALA A 156 20.71 -20.65 15.01
N LYS A 157 20.45 -19.39 14.64
CA LYS A 157 21.14 -18.22 15.20
C LYS A 157 20.15 -17.29 15.93
N PRO A 158 19.66 -17.66 17.12
CA PRO A 158 18.89 -16.73 17.95
C PRO A 158 19.73 -15.53 18.41
N LEU A 159 19.08 -14.46 18.88
CA LEU A 159 19.78 -13.27 19.43
C LEU A 159 20.71 -13.60 20.60
N THR A 160 20.43 -14.70 21.32
CA THR A 160 21.17 -15.14 22.50
C THR A 160 22.36 -16.04 22.20
N GLY A 161 22.59 -16.43 20.94
CA GLY A 161 23.71 -17.28 20.57
C GLY A 161 23.51 -18.05 19.26
N SER A 162 24.32 -19.07 19.01
CA SER A 162 24.15 -19.95 17.85
C SER A 162 24.19 -21.41 18.27
N VAL A 163 23.18 -22.17 17.86
CA VAL A 163 23.08 -23.62 18.09
C VAL A 163 23.18 -24.31 16.74
N ALA A 164 24.03 -25.34 16.66
CA ALA A 164 24.26 -26.08 15.42
C ALA A 164 24.11 -27.59 15.65
N ILE A 165 23.33 -28.23 14.80
CA ILE A 165 23.24 -29.68 14.68
C ILE A 165 24.25 -30.10 13.61
N LYS A 166 25.38 -30.64 14.06
CA LYS A 166 26.52 -31.04 13.22
C LYS A 166 26.44 -32.49 12.73
N ASP A 167 25.58 -33.30 13.35
CA ASP A 167 25.33 -34.66 12.89
C ASP A 167 24.54 -34.61 11.57
N THR A 168 25.19 -35.07 10.50
CA THR A 168 24.64 -35.02 9.14
C THR A 168 23.33 -35.81 9.02
N ALA A 169 23.20 -36.95 9.70
CA ALA A 169 22.01 -37.79 9.59
C ALA A 169 20.82 -37.14 10.30
N ILE A 170 21.04 -36.62 11.51
CA ILE A 170 20.01 -35.89 12.27
C ILE A 170 19.61 -34.60 11.52
N ALA A 171 20.57 -33.82 11.05
CA ALA A 171 20.30 -32.58 10.33
C ALA A 171 19.49 -32.84 9.04
N LYS A 172 19.83 -33.89 8.27
CA LYS A 172 19.07 -34.28 7.09
C LYS A 172 17.65 -34.74 7.42
N TRP A 173 17.49 -35.57 8.45
CA TRP A 173 16.16 -36.01 8.89
C TRP A 173 15.27 -34.82 9.28
N MET A 174 15.80 -33.84 10.02
CA MET A 174 15.04 -32.63 10.37
C MET A 174 14.66 -31.80 9.14
N CYS A 175 15.58 -31.63 8.19
CA CYS A 175 15.27 -30.91 6.96
C CYS A 175 14.26 -31.66 6.08
N GLU A 176 14.29 -32.99 6.08
CA GLU A 176 13.32 -33.83 5.38
C GLU A 176 11.90 -33.64 5.94
N LEU A 177 11.75 -33.52 7.27
CA LEU A 177 10.46 -33.24 7.89
C LEU A 177 9.89 -31.89 7.44
N ILE A 178 10.72 -30.84 7.41
CA ILE A 178 10.32 -29.52 6.94
C ILE A 178 9.95 -29.56 5.45
N TYR A 179 10.77 -30.23 4.63
CA TYR A 179 10.51 -30.41 3.20
C TYR A 179 9.15 -31.08 2.96
N LYS A 180 8.88 -32.19 3.66
CA LYS A 180 7.63 -32.94 3.54
C LYS A 180 6.42 -32.13 4.00
N ALA A 181 6.54 -31.39 5.09
CA ALA A 181 5.48 -30.50 5.56
C ALA A 181 5.13 -29.44 4.50
N ILE A 182 6.15 -28.81 3.90
CA ILE A 182 5.94 -27.82 2.84
C ILE A 182 5.34 -28.46 1.57
N GLU A 183 5.84 -29.60 1.11
CA GLU A 183 5.23 -30.33 -0.02
C GLU A 183 3.77 -30.71 0.24
N ALA A 184 3.46 -31.09 1.48
CA ALA A 184 2.11 -31.42 1.91
C ALA A 184 1.22 -30.19 2.13
N ARG A 185 1.76 -28.96 1.98
CA ARG A 185 1.05 -27.69 2.23
C ARG A 185 0.62 -27.52 3.69
N ASP A 186 1.30 -28.23 4.59
CA ASP A 186 1.05 -28.21 6.03
C ASP A 186 2.02 -27.25 6.71
N PHE A 187 1.71 -25.95 6.61
CA PHE A 187 2.49 -24.90 7.26
C PHE A 187 1.63 -23.70 7.66
N PRO A 188 1.99 -22.98 8.72
CA PRO A 188 1.23 -21.85 9.25
C PRO A 188 1.22 -20.64 8.29
N LEU A 189 0.05 -20.31 7.73
CA LEU A 189 -0.11 -19.20 6.78
C LEU A 189 0.20 -17.83 7.39
N ASP A 190 -0.06 -17.66 8.68
CA ASP A 190 0.26 -16.45 9.44
C ASP A 190 1.77 -16.19 9.54
N VAL A 191 2.60 -17.23 9.39
CA VAL A 191 4.06 -17.14 9.40
C VAL A 191 4.63 -16.99 8.00
N PHE A 192 4.09 -17.74 7.03
CA PHE A 192 4.69 -17.88 5.70
C PHE A 192 4.08 -16.97 4.63
N GLY A 193 2.86 -16.46 4.86
CA GLY A 193 2.10 -15.70 3.89
C GLY A 193 1.47 -16.57 2.80
N GLU A 194 0.33 -16.14 2.27
CA GLU A 194 -0.39 -16.87 1.21
C GLU A 194 0.38 -16.91 -0.11
N LYS A 195 1.21 -15.89 -0.37
CA LYS A 195 2.01 -15.76 -1.58
C LYS A 195 3.03 -16.90 -1.76
N LEU A 196 3.50 -17.51 -0.66
CA LEU A 196 4.42 -18.64 -0.69
C LEU A 196 3.87 -19.80 -1.55
N PHE A 197 2.56 -20.05 -1.48
CA PHE A 197 1.92 -21.10 -2.28
C PHE A 197 2.08 -20.83 -3.78
N TYR A 198 1.79 -19.62 -4.21
CA TYR A 198 1.92 -19.23 -5.61
C TYR A 198 3.38 -19.26 -6.07
N ASP A 199 4.31 -18.81 -5.24
CA ASP A 199 5.73 -18.79 -5.61
C ASP A 199 6.33 -20.20 -5.72
N LEU A 200 5.95 -21.13 -4.84
CA LEU A 200 6.48 -22.50 -4.85
C LEU A 200 5.74 -23.43 -5.81
N PHE A 201 4.40 -23.35 -5.86
CA PHE A 201 3.56 -24.30 -6.60
C PHE A 201 2.97 -23.73 -7.90
N GLY A 202 2.94 -22.40 -8.06
CA GLY A 202 2.28 -21.74 -9.19
C GLY A 202 0.80 -22.09 -9.29
N ASP A 203 0.29 -22.15 -10.52
CA ASP A 203 -1.11 -22.50 -10.80
C ASP A 203 -1.46 -23.96 -10.42
N ASN A 204 -0.45 -24.78 -10.11
CA ASN A 204 -0.59 -26.16 -9.69
C ASN A 204 -0.83 -26.31 -8.17
N PHE A 205 -1.19 -25.23 -7.46
CA PHE A 205 -1.40 -25.29 -6.01
C PHE A 205 -2.43 -26.36 -5.62
N ALA A 206 -3.51 -26.52 -6.42
CA ALA A 206 -4.61 -27.44 -6.14
C ALA A 206 -4.36 -28.89 -6.62
N SER A 207 -3.34 -29.14 -7.45
CA SER A 207 -3.17 -30.43 -8.12
C SER A 207 -2.38 -31.47 -7.33
N GLY A 208 -2.01 -31.18 -6.07
CA GLY A 208 -1.22 -32.09 -5.22
C GLY A 208 0.19 -32.40 -5.75
N ASN A 209 0.57 -31.77 -6.87
CA ASN A 209 1.85 -32.01 -7.52
C ASN A 209 3.01 -31.56 -6.62
N PRO A 210 4.15 -32.28 -6.65
CA PRO A 210 5.34 -31.92 -5.92
C PRO A 210 5.96 -30.63 -6.48
N ILE A 211 6.79 -29.98 -5.66
CA ILE A 211 7.40 -28.70 -6.03
C ILE A 211 8.44 -28.94 -7.13
N SER A 212 8.28 -28.27 -8.28
CA SER A 212 9.22 -28.41 -9.38
C SER A 212 10.57 -27.76 -9.05
N LEU A 213 11.66 -28.38 -9.51
CA LEU A 213 13.01 -27.86 -9.27
C LEU A 213 13.21 -26.49 -9.92
N ASP A 214 12.64 -26.27 -11.09
CA ASP A 214 12.74 -24.99 -11.82
C ASP A 214 12.03 -23.86 -11.06
N ARG A 215 10.87 -24.13 -10.45
CA ARG A 215 10.18 -23.16 -9.59
C ARG A 215 10.99 -22.85 -8.34
N LEU A 216 11.54 -23.86 -7.67
CA LEU A 216 12.44 -23.65 -6.53
C LEU A 216 13.63 -22.76 -6.89
N LYS A 217 14.26 -23.00 -8.04
CA LYS A 217 15.37 -22.19 -8.54
C LYS A 217 14.94 -20.76 -8.84
N ALA A 218 13.81 -20.56 -9.52
CA ALA A 218 13.27 -19.24 -9.81
C ALA A 218 12.96 -18.46 -8.52
N THR A 219 12.29 -19.08 -7.56
CA THR A 219 11.90 -18.45 -6.29
C THR A 219 13.11 -18.15 -5.40
N ALA A 220 14.11 -19.04 -5.37
CA ALA A 220 15.36 -18.82 -4.64
C ALA A 220 16.19 -17.64 -5.19
N GLN A 221 15.97 -17.28 -6.46
CA GLN A 221 16.65 -16.18 -7.16
C GLN A 221 15.86 -14.86 -7.16
N LEU A 222 14.70 -14.80 -6.48
CA LEU A 222 13.97 -13.54 -6.32
C LEU A 222 14.90 -12.43 -5.78
N SER A 223 14.75 -11.24 -6.34
CA SER A 223 15.45 -10.04 -5.89
C SER A 223 14.42 -8.98 -5.49
N PRO A 224 13.79 -9.15 -4.32
CA PRO A 224 12.69 -8.30 -3.89
C PRO A 224 13.23 -6.89 -3.68
N ARG A 225 12.60 -5.91 -4.30
CA ARG A 225 12.99 -4.50 -4.17
C ARG A 225 12.20 -3.88 -3.03
N LYS A 226 12.90 -3.17 -2.14
CA LYS A 226 12.24 -2.39 -1.09
C LYS A 226 11.20 -1.45 -1.74
N PRO A 227 9.97 -1.39 -1.21
CA PRO A 227 8.91 -0.53 -1.74
C PRO A 227 9.17 0.98 -1.73
N THR A 228 10.28 1.46 -1.17
CA THR A 228 10.64 2.89 -1.15
C THR A 228 10.60 3.53 -2.54
N VAL A 229 10.97 2.79 -3.59
CA VAL A 229 10.88 3.27 -4.98
C VAL A 229 9.42 3.45 -5.43
N ARG A 230 8.52 2.58 -4.97
CA ARG A 230 7.09 2.62 -5.34
C ARG A 230 6.33 3.74 -4.62
N VAL A 231 6.82 4.20 -3.47
CA VAL A 231 6.23 5.34 -2.74
C VAL A 231 6.25 6.60 -3.58
N LYS A 232 7.38 6.92 -4.22
CA LYS A 232 7.48 8.14 -5.04
C LYS A 232 6.45 8.18 -6.17
N ARG A 233 6.15 7.03 -6.77
CA ARG A 233 5.07 6.91 -7.75
C ARG A 233 3.71 7.25 -7.15
N LEU A 234 3.41 6.75 -5.95
CA LEU A 234 2.16 7.08 -5.25
C LEU A 234 2.05 8.56 -4.93
N LEU A 235 3.16 9.23 -4.59
CA LEU A 235 3.18 10.69 -4.37
C LEU A 235 2.94 11.46 -5.67
N VAL A 236 3.49 11.00 -6.80
CA VAL A 236 3.18 11.59 -8.12
C VAL A 236 1.70 11.39 -8.46
N GLU A 237 1.15 10.20 -8.27
CA GLU A 237 -0.28 9.91 -8.47
C GLU A 237 -1.17 10.78 -7.57
N PHE A 238 -0.71 11.13 -6.36
CA PHE A 238 -1.36 12.09 -5.48
C PHE A 238 -1.35 13.51 -6.07
N CYS A 239 -0.19 14.02 -6.47
CA CYS A 239 -0.08 15.37 -7.03
C CYS A 239 -0.96 15.52 -8.28
N LEU A 240 -0.92 14.54 -9.19
CA LEU A 240 -1.74 14.55 -10.40
C LEU A 240 -3.23 14.43 -10.10
N TYR A 241 -3.61 13.67 -9.07
CA TYR A 241 -4.98 13.58 -8.61
C TYR A 241 -5.49 14.94 -8.12
N ILE A 242 -4.73 15.65 -7.28
CA ILE A 242 -5.11 16.98 -6.77
C ILE A 242 -5.04 18.05 -7.87
N GLN A 243 -4.10 17.94 -8.81
CA GLN A 243 -3.93 18.87 -9.93
C GLN A 243 -5.23 19.07 -10.72
N VAL A 244 -6.00 18.00 -10.93
CA VAL A 244 -7.27 18.06 -11.67
C VAL A 244 -8.25 19.03 -11.01
N TYR A 245 -8.31 19.05 -9.67
CA TYR A 245 -9.16 19.98 -8.93
C TYR A 245 -8.63 21.41 -9.03
N LEU A 246 -7.32 21.59 -8.81
CA LEU A 246 -6.69 22.91 -8.84
C LEU A 246 -6.92 23.62 -10.18
N ILE A 247 -6.73 22.90 -11.30
CA ILE A 247 -6.93 23.45 -12.65
C ILE A 247 -8.39 23.85 -12.90
N LYS A 248 -9.36 23.07 -12.39
CA LYS A 248 -10.78 23.29 -12.69
C LYS A 248 -11.43 24.35 -11.82
N HIS A 249 -11.01 24.47 -10.57
CA HIS A 249 -11.76 25.22 -9.57
C HIS A 249 -10.99 26.38 -8.95
N THR A 250 -9.68 26.50 -9.17
CA THR A 250 -8.85 27.50 -8.47
C THR A 250 -8.07 28.39 -9.43
N ASN A 251 -7.32 29.37 -8.90
CA ASN A 251 -6.37 30.16 -9.66
C ASN A 251 -5.03 29.43 -9.95
N LEU A 252 -4.76 28.28 -9.30
CA LEU A 252 -3.59 27.43 -9.52
C LEU A 252 -3.76 26.57 -10.78
N THR A 253 -3.94 27.23 -11.91
CA THR A 253 -4.15 26.60 -13.23
C THR A 253 -2.83 26.40 -13.98
N THR A 254 -2.90 25.65 -15.09
CA THR A 254 -1.74 25.35 -15.92
C THR A 254 -2.00 25.79 -17.37
N PRO A 255 -1.08 26.54 -18.01
CA PRO A 255 -1.14 26.82 -19.45
C PRO A 255 -1.08 25.54 -20.29
N SER A 256 -1.60 25.58 -21.52
CA SER A 256 -1.74 24.40 -22.40
C SER A 256 -0.46 23.63 -22.70
N ASP A 257 0.70 24.28 -22.60
CA ASP A 257 2.01 23.70 -22.96
C ASP A 257 2.92 23.41 -21.75
N VAL A 258 2.41 23.58 -20.54
CA VAL A 258 3.17 23.37 -19.30
C VAL A 258 2.56 22.20 -18.53
N LEU A 259 3.39 21.31 -18.00
CA LEU A 259 2.88 20.19 -17.19
C LEU A 259 2.39 20.66 -15.82
N LEU A 260 3.18 21.53 -15.17
CA LEU A 260 2.92 22.09 -13.85
C LEU A 260 3.59 23.46 -13.71
N THR A 261 2.93 24.40 -13.02
CA THR A 261 3.50 25.72 -12.69
C THR A 261 4.24 25.67 -11.35
N ASP A 262 5.25 26.52 -11.15
CA ASP A 262 6.00 26.63 -9.88
C ASP A 262 5.06 26.74 -8.66
N ALA A 263 3.94 27.45 -8.79
CA ALA A 263 2.95 27.61 -7.72
C ALA A 263 2.27 26.27 -7.36
N GLN A 264 1.83 25.48 -8.35
CA GLN A 264 1.27 24.14 -8.10
C GLN A 264 2.30 23.22 -7.46
N VAL A 265 3.55 23.33 -7.91
CA VAL A 265 4.63 22.44 -7.51
C VAL A 265 5.05 22.72 -6.05
N ASN A 266 5.13 23.99 -5.66
CA ASN A 266 5.33 24.39 -4.27
C ASN A 266 4.12 24.01 -3.40
N PHE A 267 2.88 24.21 -3.88
CA PHE A 267 1.68 23.76 -3.16
C PHE A 267 1.72 22.25 -2.87
N PHE A 268 2.10 21.44 -3.86
CA PHE A 268 2.26 20.00 -3.65
C PHE A 268 3.36 19.66 -2.65
N PHE A 269 4.48 20.39 -2.67
CA PHE A 269 5.54 20.18 -1.68
C PHE A 269 5.02 20.42 -0.27
N ASP A 270 4.38 21.56 -0.02
CA ASP A 270 3.90 21.93 1.31
C ASP A 270 2.82 20.94 1.82
N VAL A 271 1.94 20.46 0.93
CA VAL A 271 0.95 19.42 1.28
C VAL A 271 1.62 18.09 1.59
N LEU A 272 2.61 17.65 0.81
CA LEU A 272 3.32 16.39 1.05
C LEU A 272 4.20 16.44 2.30
N GLU A 273 4.81 17.59 2.59
CA GLU A 273 5.52 17.89 3.83
C GLU A 273 4.57 17.83 5.02
N LEU A 274 3.41 18.47 4.92
CA LEU A 274 2.37 18.42 5.94
C LEU A 274 1.89 16.99 6.25
N LEU A 275 1.74 16.16 5.22
CA LEU A 275 1.41 14.74 5.35
C LEU A 275 2.57 13.91 5.91
N GLY A 276 3.79 14.44 5.94
CA GLY A 276 4.99 13.79 6.48
C GLY A 276 5.66 12.85 5.50
N TYR A 277 5.41 13.03 4.20
CA TYR A 277 6.07 12.26 3.14
C TYR A 277 7.39 12.90 2.68
N LEU A 278 7.52 14.21 2.90
CA LEU A 278 8.71 14.98 2.62
C LEU A 278 9.16 15.69 3.90
N ASP A 279 10.46 15.89 4.00
CA ASP A 279 11.08 16.73 5.02
C ASP A 279 11.95 17.73 4.27
N ARG A 280 11.69 19.02 4.47
CA ARG A 280 12.42 20.10 3.80
C ARG A 280 13.89 20.12 4.21
N ASP A 281 14.21 19.71 5.44
CA ASP A 281 15.58 19.71 5.94
C ASP A 281 16.42 18.57 5.31
N ASP A 282 15.77 17.51 4.81
CA ASP A 282 16.40 16.39 4.11
C ASP A 282 16.58 16.62 2.60
N ILE A 283 16.09 17.75 2.05
CA ILE A 283 16.06 18.01 0.62
C ILE A 283 17.01 19.15 0.26
N GLU A 284 18.07 18.83 -0.49
CA GLU A 284 19.11 19.78 -0.89
C GLU A 284 18.69 20.77 -1.99
N SER A 285 17.64 20.46 -2.74
CA SER A 285 17.12 21.29 -3.84
C SER A 285 15.96 22.17 -3.39
N GLU A 286 15.67 23.23 -4.13
CA GLU A 286 14.43 24.00 -3.92
C GLU A 286 13.19 23.08 -4.00
N PRO A 287 12.16 23.30 -3.16
CA PRO A 287 10.91 22.53 -3.13
C PRO A 287 10.31 22.26 -4.52
N LYS A 288 10.26 23.30 -5.36
CA LYS A 288 9.75 23.19 -6.73
C LYS A 288 10.59 22.26 -7.61
N ASP A 289 11.91 22.36 -7.53
CA ASP A 289 12.81 21.58 -8.39
C ASP A 289 12.76 20.10 -8.01
N TYR A 290 12.56 19.83 -6.71
CA TYR A 290 12.36 18.48 -6.19
C TYR A 290 11.12 17.83 -6.80
N ILE A 291 9.95 18.45 -6.67
CA ILE A 291 8.69 17.90 -7.17
C ILE A 291 8.69 17.82 -8.70
N HIS A 292 9.26 18.81 -9.40
CA HIS A 292 9.43 18.73 -10.86
C HIS A 292 10.25 17.52 -11.28
N THR A 293 11.39 17.29 -10.61
CA THR A 293 12.22 16.11 -10.84
C THR A 293 11.47 14.83 -10.54
N MET A 294 10.77 14.78 -9.40
CA MET A 294 9.98 13.62 -8.98
C MET A 294 8.94 13.24 -10.04
N ILE A 295 8.19 14.21 -10.55
CA ILE A 295 7.13 14.00 -11.53
C ILE A 295 7.70 13.64 -12.91
N ARG A 296 8.74 14.36 -13.37
CA ARG A 296 9.41 14.09 -14.66
C ARG A 296 9.97 12.66 -14.74
N ASN A 297 10.43 12.11 -13.62
CA ASN A 297 10.97 10.75 -13.56
C ASN A 297 9.90 9.64 -13.65
N HIS A 298 8.62 9.96 -13.45
CA HIS A 298 7.53 8.97 -13.43
C HIS A 298 6.57 9.07 -14.62
N ILE A 299 6.57 10.19 -15.36
CA ILE A 299 5.71 10.41 -16.53
C ILE A 299 6.39 10.01 -17.85
N LYS A 300 7.72 9.86 -17.87
CA LYS A 300 8.47 9.35 -19.03
C LYS A 300 8.24 7.85 -19.24
#